data_AF-A0ABD0YLC8-F1
#
_entry.id   AF-A0ABD0YLC8-F1
#
_cell.length_a   1.000
_cell.length_b   1.000
_cell.length_c   1.000
_cell.angle_alpha   90.00
_cell.angle_beta   90.00
_cell.angle_gamma   90.00
#
_symmetry.space_group_name_H-M   'P 1'
#
loop_
_entity.id
_entity.type
_entity.pdbx_description
1 polymer ?
#
loop_
_entity_poly.entity_id
_entity_poly.type
_entity_poly.pdbx_seq_one_letter_code
_entity_poly.pdbx_strand_id
1 'polypeptide(L)'
;MGDKPTNRRDKPEWYFTKIEFLSGMVQMAVDKLERDLEHVQFDDTLFSHTVDEALGFDRELRDLYPYPAALPSAASVLTQAQVFVKWIQMESKFARDKMRRMLSSATAWSEVCLDNRTTEVNRTYLAILSSMTDRYSALLQPGHKLQFVDLQIELTKELCLSFEEVLQEERQGDALNSRLPAVLNTASYLMTSLQQWQATPEMLLLEHYKDQYVDKTGSEGLDSDENSGIFQSVLNRLEVFKKESLDTLCNAIMYEVKAETRPYRKDR
;
A
#
# COMPACT_ATOMS: atom_id res chain seq x y z
N MET A 1 -43.62 42.11 11.99
CA MET A 1 -42.17 42.25 12.23
C MET A 1 -41.80 41.26 13.31
N GLY A 2 -41.22 40.12 12.92
CA GLY A 2 -40.78 39.08 13.85
C GLY A 2 -39.28 38.89 13.69
N ASP A 3 -38.50 39.69 14.40
CA ASP A 3 -37.07 39.43 14.60
C ASP A 3 -36.94 38.27 15.60
N LYS A 4 -36.95 37.04 15.06
CA LYS A 4 -36.38 35.91 15.79
C LYS A 4 -34.89 35.89 15.47
N PRO A 5 -33.98 35.98 16.46
CA PRO A 5 -32.58 35.74 16.20
C PRO A 5 -32.40 34.26 15.92
N THR A 6 -32.42 33.88 14.65
CA THR A 6 -32.10 32.54 14.15
C THR A 6 -30.60 32.24 14.17
N ASN A 7 -29.78 33.23 14.52
CA ASN A 7 -28.34 33.08 14.74
C ASN A 7 -28.05 32.25 16.01
N ARG A 8 -27.93 30.93 15.82
CA ARG A 8 -27.16 30.07 16.72
C ARG A 8 -25.76 30.68 16.88
N ARG A 9 -25.38 31.07 18.11
CA ARG A 9 -24.10 31.78 18.38
C ARG A 9 -22.86 30.99 17.96
N ASP A 10 -22.99 29.68 17.85
CA ASP A 10 -21.96 28.72 17.43
C ASP A 10 -21.81 28.61 15.91
N LYS A 11 -22.86 28.88 15.12
CA LYS A 11 -22.85 28.83 13.66
C LYS A 11 -23.74 29.93 13.07
N PRO A 12 -23.18 31.09 12.73
CA PRO A 12 -23.95 32.21 12.18
C PRO A 12 -24.54 31.86 10.81
N GLU A 13 -25.65 32.50 10.42
CA GLU A 13 -26.38 32.22 9.16
C GLU A 13 -25.49 32.25 7.91
N TRP A 14 -24.50 33.15 7.85
CA TRP A 14 -23.56 33.23 6.73
C TRP A 14 -22.75 31.93 6.53
N TYR A 15 -22.54 31.16 7.60
CA TYR A 15 -21.85 29.87 7.54
C TYR A 15 -22.65 28.86 6.70
N PHE A 16 -23.96 28.79 6.91
CA PHE A 16 -24.84 27.91 6.15
C PHE A 16 -24.95 28.37 4.70
N THR A 17 -25.10 29.67 4.45
CA THR A 17 -25.11 30.20 3.07
C THR A 17 -23.82 29.87 2.32
N LYS A 18 -22.66 29.96 3.00
CA LYS A 18 -21.37 29.60 2.41
C LYS A 18 -21.30 28.12 2.05
N ILE A 19 -21.78 27.23 2.92
CA ILE A 19 -21.83 25.79 2.64
C ILE A 19 -22.74 25.49 1.46
N GLU A 20 -23.95 26.05 1.42
CA GLU A 20 -24.89 25.82 0.31
C GLU A 20 -24.33 26.29 -1.04
N PHE A 21 -23.70 27.46 -1.06
CA PHE A 21 -23.04 27.97 -2.26
C PHE A 21 -21.89 27.05 -2.72
N LEU A 22 -21.03 26.62 -1.79
CA LEU A 22 -19.95 25.68 -2.08
C LEU A 22 -20.51 24.34 -2.59
N SER A 23 -21.56 23.81 -1.98
CA SER A 23 -22.22 22.58 -2.43
C SER A 23 -22.74 22.69 -3.86
N GLY A 24 -23.34 23.82 -4.23
CA GLY A 24 -23.76 24.06 -5.62
C GLY A 24 -22.58 24.07 -6.61
N MET A 25 -21.45 24.69 -6.24
CA MET A 25 -20.25 24.68 -7.08
C MET A 25 -19.62 23.29 -7.19
N VAL A 26 -19.56 22.55 -6.09
CA VAL A 26 -19.06 21.16 -6.06
C VAL A 26 -19.94 20.27 -6.92
N GLN A 27 -21.27 20.44 -6.88
CA GLN A 27 -22.18 19.69 -7.72
C GLN A 27 -21.89 19.92 -9.22
N MET A 28 -21.58 21.15 -9.63
CA MET A 28 -21.17 21.41 -11.02
C MET A 28 -19.87 20.69 -11.40
N ALA A 29 -18.91 20.59 -10.47
CA ALA A 29 -17.67 19.84 -10.70
C ALA A 29 -17.93 18.33 -10.79
N VAL A 30 -18.82 17.80 -9.94
CA VAL A 30 -19.28 16.40 -9.98
C VAL A 30 -19.93 16.09 -11.33
N ASP A 31 -20.92 16.86 -11.75
CA ASP A 31 -21.64 16.66 -13.02
C ASP A 31 -20.70 16.73 -14.23
N LYS A 32 -19.69 17.60 -14.16
CA LYS A 32 -18.68 17.72 -15.21
C LYS A 32 -17.77 16.49 -15.24
N LEU A 33 -17.24 16.07 -14.08
CA LEU A 33 -16.36 14.92 -13.97
C LEU A 33 -17.06 13.64 -14.45
N GLU A 34 -18.35 13.46 -14.12
CA GLU A 34 -19.16 12.34 -14.61
C GLU A 34 -19.19 12.28 -16.15
N ARG A 35 -19.42 13.41 -16.81
CA ARG A 35 -19.44 13.49 -18.29
C ARG A 35 -18.06 13.29 -18.90
N ASP A 36 -17.03 13.87 -18.30
CA ASP A 36 -15.65 13.75 -18.79
C ASP A 36 -15.17 12.29 -18.68
N LEU A 37 -15.56 11.58 -17.61
CA LEU A 37 -15.21 10.17 -17.39
C LEU A 37 -15.72 9.23 -18.48
N GLU A 38 -16.82 9.54 -19.16
CA GLU A 38 -17.30 8.75 -20.29
C GLU A 38 -16.21 8.54 -21.34
N HIS A 39 -15.32 9.53 -21.52
CA HIS A 39 -14.25 9.52 -22.51
C HIS A 39 -12.88 9.26 -21.88
N VAL A 40 -12.59 9.90 -20.74
CA VAL A 40 -11.31 9.83 -20.03
C VAL A 40 -10.96 8.40 -19.63
N GLN A 41 -11.96 7.59 -19.29
CA GLN A 41 -11.73 6.23 -18.84
C GLN A 41 -10.93 5.40 -19.86
N PHE A 42 -10.99 5.64 -21.16
CA PHE A 42 -10.31 4.78 -22.13
C PHE A 42 -8.79 4.96 -22.20
N ASP A 43 -8.23 5.99 -21.54
CA ASP A 43 -6.80 6.23 -21.44
C ASP A 43 -6.35 6.15 -19.98
N ASP A 44 -5.56 5.10 -19.65
CA ASP A 44 -5.08 4.87 -18.28
C ASP A 44 -4.27 6.05 -17.73
N THR A 45 -3.50 6.75 -18.58
CA THR A 45 -2.68 7.89 -18.13
C THR A 45 -3.55 9.09 -17.83
N LEU A 46 -4.48 9.41 -18.74
CA LEU A 46 -5.40 10.53 -18.55
C LEU A 46 -6.34 10.30 -17.37
N PHE A 47 -6.82 9.07 -17.19
CA PHE A 47 -7.65 8.71 -16.05
C PHE A 47 -6.86 8.77 -14.74
N SER A 48 -5.60 8.29 -14.69
CA SER A 48 -4.75 8.44 -13.50
C SER A 48 -4.59 9.91 -13.11
N HIS A 49 -4.31 10.80 -14.07
CA HIS A 49 -4.23 12.24 -13.80
C HIS A 49 -5.56 12.82 -13.33
N THR A 50 -6.67 12.35 -13.88
CA THR A 50 -8.02 12.79 -13.47
C THR A 50 -8.34 12.35 -12.06
N VAL A 51 -7.92 11.15 -11.66
CA VAL A 51 -8.00 10.68 -10.26
C VAL A 51 -7.21 11.60 -9.36
N ASP A 52 -5.94 11.87 -9.67
CA ASP A 52 -5.08 12.72 -8.85
C ASP A 52 -5.64 14.14 -8.68
N GLU A 53 -6.16 14.72 -9.77
CA GLU A 53 -6.77 16.05 -9.78
C GLU A 53 -8.06 16.08 -8.95
N ALA A 54 -8.93 15.08 -9.08
CA ALA A 54 -10.17 15.01 -8.31
C ALA A 54 -9.90 14.81 -6.80
N LEU A 55 -8.92 13.97 -6.44
CA LEU A 55 -8.50 13.80 -5.04
C LEU A 55 -7.80 15.06 -4.50
N GLY A 56 -7.01 15.74 -5.32
CA GLY A 56 -6.36 17.01 -5.01
C GLY A 56 -7.37 18.13 -4.75
N PHE A 57 -8.33 18.30 -5.66
CA PHE A 57 -9.46 19.24 -5.51
C PHE A 57 -10.21 19.02 -4.20
N ASP A 58 -10.54 17.76 -3.89
CA ASP A 58 -11.26 17.40 -2.67
C ASP A 58 -10.48 17.70 -1.39
N ARG A 59 -9.15 17.54 -1.42
CA ARG A 59 -8.27 17.89 -0.30
C ARG A 59 -8.23 19.40 -0.11
N GLU A 60 -7.94 20.14 -1.18
CA GLU A 60 -7.90 21.61 -1.15
C GLU A 60 -9.23 22.22 -0.70
N LEU A 61 -10.36 21.67 -1.17
CA LEU A 61 -11.69 22.11 -0.78
C LEU A 61 -11.89 22.01 0.74
N ARG A 62 -11.48 20.91 1.36
CA ARG A 62 -11.66 20.65 2.79
C ARG A 62 -10.64 21.37 3.66
N ASP A 63 -9.44 21.61 3.14
CA ASP A 63 -8.38 22.32 3.85
C ASP A 63 -8.62 23.84 3.88
N LEU A 64 -9.12 24.41 2.77
CA LEU A 64 -9.27 25.86 2.61
C LEU A 64 -10.67 26.38 2.99
N TYR A 65 -11.69 25.53 2.95
CA TYR A 65 -13.07 25.93 3.17
C TYR A 65 -13.74 25.06 4.25
N PRO A 66 -14.76 25.58 4.97
CA PRO A 66 -15.49 24.82 5.98
C PRO A 66 -16.47 23.83 5.32
N TYR A 67 -16.02 23.08 4.31
CA TYR A 67 -16.83 22.11 3.59
C TYR A 67 -16.91 20.81 4.41
N PRO A 68 -18.11 20.40 4.88
CA PRO A 68 -18.23 19.22 5.73
C PRO A 68 -17.82 17.94 5.01
N ALA A 69 -17.07 17.06 5.70
CA ALA A 69 -16.68 15.75 5.18
C ALA A 69 -17.88 14.80 4.90
N ALA A 70 -19.05 15.09 5.49
CA ALA A 70 -20.27 14.34 5.27
C ALA A 70 -20.93 14.64 3.91
N LEU A 71 -20.54 15.73 3.24
CA LEU A 71 -21.10 16.09 1.94
C LEU A 71 -20.32 15.42 0.79
N PRO A 72 -21.00 15.03 -0.29
CA PRO A 72 -20.35 14.49 -1.48
C PRO A 72 -19.36 15.47 -2.09
N SER A 73 -18.34 14.95 -2.75
CA SER A 73 -17.28 15.72 -3.39
C SER A 73 -16.95 15.10 -4.74
N ALA A 74 -16.02 15.68 -5.51
CA ALA A 74 -15.70 15.18 -6.85
C ALA A 74 -15.18 13.74 -6.81
N ALA A 75 -14.44 13.34 -5.76
CA ALA A 75 -14.00 11.95 -5.59
C ALA A 75 -15.15 10.95 -5.40
N SER A 76 -16.36 11.40 -5.05
CA SER A 76 -17.51 10.48 -4.96
C SER A 76 -17.82 9.81 -6.31
N VAL A 77 -17.54 10.49 -7.42
CA VAL A 77 -17.67 9.95 -8.78
C VAL A 77 -16.69 8.80 -9.00
N LEU A 78 -15.44 8.93 -8.51
CA LEU A 78 -14.41 7.88 -8.62
C LEU A 78 -14.78 6.61 -7.84
N THR A 79 -15.63 6.76 -6.82
CA THR A 79 -16.10 5.64 -5.99
C THR A 79 -17.37 4.96 -6.52
N GLN A 80 -17.91 5.40 -7.66
CA GLN A 80 -18.99 4.68 -8.34
C GLN A 80 -18.49 3.31 -8.81
N ALA A 81 -19.32 2.27 -8.66
CA ALA A 81 -18.87 0.87 -8.75
C ALA A 81 -17.99 0.54 -9.99
N GLN A 82 -18.44 0.92 -11.20
CA GLN A 82 -17.69 0.61 -12.42
C GLN A 82 -16.39 1.41 -12.54
N VAL A 83 -16.42 2.69 -12.13
CA VAL A 83 -15.27 3.59 -12.14
C VAL A 83 -14.23 3.13 -11.12
N PHE A 84 -14.68 2.71 -9.94
CA PHE A 84 -13.83 2.24 -8.88
C PHE A 84 -13.13 0.92 -9.23
N VAL A 85 -13.86 -0.06 -9.79
CA VAL A 85 -13.28 -1.32 -10.27
C VAL A 85 -12.19 -1.04 -11.31
N LYS A 86 -12.46 -0.14 -12.25
CA LYS A 86 -11.49 0.27 -13.25
C LYS A 86 -10.25 0.90 -12.61
N TRP A 87 -10.44 1.79 -11.64
CA TRP A 87 -9.32 2.42 -10.93
C TRP A 87 -8.45 1.39 -10.22
N ILE A 88 -9.04 0.45 -9.49
CA ILE A 88 -8.30 -0.66 -8.85
C ILE A 88 -7.52 -1.46 -9.89
N GLN A 89 -8.14 -1.82 -11.03
CA GLN A 89 -7.47 -2.58 -12.10
C GLN A 89 -6.27 -1.82 -12.69
N MET A 90 -6.42 -0.51 -12.89
CA MET A 90 -5.36 0.35 -13.38
C MET A 90 -4.19 0.43 -12.40
N GLU A 91 -4.47 0.66 -11.13
CA GLU A 91 -3.45 0.74 -10.07
C GLU A 91 -2.70 -0.59 -9.96
N SER A 92 -3.45 -1.68 -10.02
CA SER A 92 -2.93 -3.04 -10.06
C SER A 92 -1.99 -3.25 -11.26
N LYS A 93 -2.39 -2.83 -12.46
CA LYS A 93 -1.56 -2.89 -13.68
C LYS A 93 -0.29 -2.05 -13.55
N PHE A 94 -0.41 -0.79 -13.16
CA PHE A 94 0.75 0.11 -13.00
C PHE A 94 1.75 -0.39 -11.95
N ALA A 95 1.26 -0.86 -10.81
CA ALA A 95 2.09 -1.41 -9.75
C ALA A 95 2.86 -2.65 -10.24
N ARG A 96 2.18 -3.61 -10.87
CA ARG A 96 2.84 -4.81 -11.41
C ARG A 96 3.84 -4.50 -12.51
N ASP A 97 3.52 -3.58 -13.42
CA ASP A 97 4.46 -3.16 -14.47
C ASP A 97 5.69 -2.45 -13.90
N LYS A 98 5.53 -1.68 -12.81
CA LYS A 98 6.64 -1.06 -12.11
C LYS A 98 7.48 -2.08 -11.33
N MET A 99 6.84 -3.05 -10.67
CA MET A 99 7.51 -4.17 -9.99
C MET A 99 8.33 -5.01 -10.98
N ARG A 100 7.78 -5.34 -12.14
CA ARG A 100 8.50 -6.11 -13.18
C ARG A 100 9.75 -5.37 -13.67
N ARG A 101 9.63 -4.06 -13.93
CA ARG A 101 10.77 -3.22 -14.32
C ARG A 101 11.81 -3.11 -13.22
N MET A 102 11.36 -2.95 -11.97
CA MET A 102 12.22 -2.91 -10.79
C MET A 102 13.02 -4.22 -10.63
N LEU A 103 12.38 -5.39 -10.73
CA LEU A 103 13.04 -6.69 -10.56
C LEU A 103 13.95 -7.08 -11.73
N SER A 104 13.69 -6.57 -12.94
CA SER A 104 14.53 -6.77 -14.12
C SER A 104 15.68 -5.77 -14.25
N SER A 105 15.76 -4.77 -13.36
CA SER A 105 16.85 -3.80 -13.33
C SER A 105 18.17 -4.48 -12.99
N ALA A 106 19.25 -4.09 -13.67
CA ALA A 106 20.60 -4.56 -13.35
C ALA A 106 21.04 -4.16 -11.93
N THR A 107 20.45 -3.10 -11.38
CA THR A 107 20.74 -2.57 -10.05
C THR A 107 19.69 -2.94 -9.00
N ALA A 108 18.73 -3.82 -9.33
CA ALA A 108 17.61 -4.19 -8.47
C ALA A 108 18.03 -4.52 -7.02
N TRP A 109 19.09 -5.32 -6.89
CA TRP A 109 19.61 -5.82 -5.62
C TRP A 109 20.84 -5.07 -5.13
N SER A 110 21.23 -3.99 -5.81
CA SER A 110 22.34 -3.14 -5.39
C SER A 110 21.92 -2.25 -4.22
N GLU A 111 22.85 -2.01 -3.30
CA GLU A 111 22.63 -1.07 -2.20
C GLU A 111 22.54 0.37 -2.72
N VAL A 112 21.51 1.09 -2.28
CA VAL A 112 21.23 2.49 -2.67
C VAL A 112 21.67 3.46 -1.57
N CYS A 113 21.70 3.03 -0.31
CA CYS A 113 22.11 3.85 0.82
C CYS A 113 22.99 3.04 1.79
N LEU A 114 24.17 3.58 2.13
CA LEU A 114 25.16 2.92 2.98
C LEU A 114 24.68 2.72 4.42
N ASP A 115 23.83 3.61 4.93
CA ASP A 115 23.44 3.61 6.35
C ASP A 115 22.43 2.50 6.70
N ASN A 116 21.52 2.17 5.78
CA ASN A 116 20.48 1.15 5.99
C ASN A 116 20.61 -0.08 5.05
N ARG A 117 21.63 -0.10 4.18
CA ARG A 117 21.85 -1.13 3.15
C ARG A 117 20.60 -1.43 2.31
N THR A 118 19.72 -0.44 2.13
CA THR A 118 18.46 -0.63 1.40
C THR A 118 18.74 -0.83 -0.08
N THR A 119 18.07 -1.80 -0.70
CA THR A 119 18.19 -2.08 -2.12
C THR A 119 17.28 -1.16 -2.95
N GLU A 120 17.54 -1.10 -4.26
CA GLU A 120 16.64 -0.41 -5.21
C GLU A 120 15.24 -1.01 -5.18
N VAL A 121 15.14 -2.34 -5.08
CA VAL A 121 13.86 -3.06 -4.91
C VAL A 121 13.11 -2.56 -3.69
N ASN A 122 13.79 -2.47 -2.54
CA ASN A 122 13.15 -2.01 -1.31
C ASN A 122 12.56 -0.60 -1.47
N ARG A 123 13.39 0.35 -1.92
CA ARG A 123 13.00 1.75 -2.09
C ARG A 123 11.85 1.90 -3.08
N THR A 124 11.96 1.24 -4.23
CA THR A 124 10.99 1.35 -5.31
C THR A 124 9.65 0.73 -4.91
N TYR A 125 9.69 -0.42 -4.23
CA TYR A 125 8.48 -1.10 -3.76
C TYR A 125 7.74 -0.29 -2.70
N LEU A 126 8.45 0.25 -1.70
CA LEU A 126 7.82 1.12 -0.70
C LEU A 126 7.22 2.38 -1.33
N ALA A 127 7.88 2.96 -2.35
CA ALA A 127 7.31 4.08 -3.09
C ALA A 127 6.03 3.72 -3.86
N ILE A 128 5.87 2.48 -4.34
CA ILE A 128 4.61 2.00 -4.94
C ILE A 128 3.51 1.98 -3.87
N LEU A 129 3.80 1.36 -2.72
CA LEU A 129 2.85 1.27 -1.61
C LEU A 129 2.42 2.65 -1.12
N SER A 130 3.38 3.55 -0.86
CA SER A 130 3.10 4.92 -0.42
C SER A 130 2.26 5.69 -1.44
N SER A 131 2.58 5.63 -2.73
CA SER A 131 1.79 6.33 -3.76
C SER A 131 0.33 5.86 -3.82
N MET A 132 0.10 4.56 -3.61
CA MET A 132 -1.25 4.00 -3.54
C MET A 132 -1.97 4.44 -2.25
N THR A 133 -1.26 4.40 -1.11
CA THR A 133 -1.73 4.88 0.20
C THR A 133 -2.16 6.34 0.16
N ASP A 134 -1.34 7.20 -0.41
CA ASP A 134 -1.64 8.64 -0.52
C ASP A 134 -2.97 8.87 -1.27
N ARG A 135 -3.25 8.08 -2.31
CA ARG A 135 -4.48 8.18 -3.08
C ARG A 135 -5.69 7.64 -2.34
N TYR A 136 -5.64 6.42 -1.80
CA TYR A 136 -6.80 5.86 -1.12
C TYR A 136 -7.07 6.49 0.25
N SER A 137 -6.06 7.14 0.87
CA SER A 137 -6.22 7.83 2.15
C SER A 137 -7.33 8.91 2.10
N ALA A 138 -7.47 9.54 0.93
CA ALA A 138 -8.45 10.59 0.66
C ALA A 138 -9.90 10.06 0.51
N LEU A 139 -10.09 8.74 0.39
CA LEU A 139 -11.42 8.15 0.29
C LEU A 139 -12.16 8.22 1.63
N LEU A 140 -13.47 8.40 1.59
CA LEU A 140 -14.29 8.49 2.80
C LEU A 140 -14.69 7.11 3.32
N GLN A 141 -15.00 6.17 2.42
CA GLN A 141 -15.56 4.87 2.78
C GLN A 141 -14.44 3.87 3.13
N PRO A 142 -14.44 3.27 4.34
CA PRO A 142 -13.43 2.28 4.74
C PRO A 142 -13.38 1.07 3.81
N GLY A 143 -14.52 0.62 3.29
CA GLY A 143 -14.58 -0.51 2.35
C GLY A 143 -13.80 -0.27 1.05
N HIS A 144 -13.77 0.96 0.53
CA HIS A 144 -12.94 1.28 -0.64
C HIS A 144 -11.45 1.28 -0.29
N LYS A 145 -11.07 1.78 0.90
CA LYS A 145 -9.68 1.71 1.37
C LYS A 145 -9.21 0.27 1.52
N LEU A 146 -10.07 -0.60 2.07
CA LEU A 146 -9.75 -2.02 2.24
C LEU A 146 -9.47 -2.73 0.90
N GLN A 147 -10.19 -2.41 -0.18
CA GLN A 147 -9.88 -2.99 -1.50
C GLN A 147 -8.48 -2.62 -2.00
N PHE A 148 -8.01 -1.40 -1.73
CA PHE A 148 -6.63 -1.01 -2.02
C PHE A 148 -5.62 -1.73 -1.12
N VAL A 149 -5.93 -1.89 0.16
CA VAL A 149 -5.08 -2.62 1.09
C VAL A 149 -4.97 -4.10 0.71
N ASP A 150 -6.07 -4.72 0.26
CA ASP A 150 -6.07 -6.09 -0.27
C ASP A 150 -5.18 -6.19 -1.52
N LEU A 151 -5.24 -5.20 -2.42
CA LEU A 151 -4.32 -5.11 -3.56
C LEU A 151 -2.85 -4.97 -3.11
N GLN A 152 -2.55 -4.15 -2.10
CA GLN A 152 -1.20 -4.01 -1.55
C GLN A 152 -0.69 -5.32 -0.93
N ILE A 153 -1.56 -6.08 -0.26
CA ILE A 153 -1.24 -7.43 0.24
C ILE A 153 -0.94 -8.38 -0.92
N GLU A 154 -1.76 -8.38 -1.97
CA GLU A 154 -1.56 -9.22 -3.17
C GLU A 154 -0.22 -8.91 -3.84
N LEU A 155 0.07 -7.64 -4.10
CA LEU A 155 1.36 -7.20 -4.65
C LEU A 155 2.54 -7.61 -3.76
N THR A 156 2.38 -7.56 -2.45
CA THR A 156 3.46 -7.98 -1.54
C THR A 156 3.68 -9.49 -1.59
N LYS A 157 2.61 -10.28 -1.71
CA LYS A 157 2.71 -11.73 -1.91
C LYS A 157 3.41 -12.07 -3.24
N GLU A 158 3.15 -11.30 -4.30
CA GLU A 158 3.85 -11.45 -5.58
C GLU A 158 5.35 -11.15 -5.43
N LEU A 159 5.71 -10.07 -4.71
CA LEU A 159 7.12 -9.77 -4.43
C LEU A 159 7.80 -10.90 -3.63
N CYS A 160 7.11 -11.47 -2.64
CA CYS A 160 7.64 -12.60 -1.85
C CYS A 160 7.90 -13.83 -2.73
N LEU A 161 7.09 -14.08 -3.78
CA LEU A 161 7.39 -15.17 -4.73
C LEU A 161 8.74 -14.94 -5.41
N SER A 162 9.04 -13.71 -5.84
CA SER A 162 10.35 -13.40 -6.43
C SER A 162 11.50 -13.58 -5.46
N PHE A 163 11.30 -13.34 -4.16
CA PHE A 163 12.33 -13.63 -3.15
C PHE A 163 12.58 -15.14 -3.04
N GLU A 164 11.51 -15.94 -2.98
CA GLU A 164 11.59 -17.39 -2.90
C GLU A 164 12.25 -18.00 -4.15
N GLU A 165 11.95 -17.48 -5.34
CA GLU A 165 12.61 -17.87 -6.60
C GLU A 165 14.12 -17.69 -6.50
N VAL A 166 14.59 -16.53 -6.03
CA VAL A 166 16.02 -16.28 -5.80
C VAL A 166 16.60 -17.28 -4.80
N LEU A 167 15.92 -17.54 -3.69
CA LEU A 167 16.41 -18.53 -2.72
C LEU A 167 16.55 -19.93 -3.33
N GLN A 168 15.60 -20.35 -4.17
CA GLN A 168 15.68 -21.67 -4.80
C GLN A 168 16.82 -21.77 -5.83
N GLU A 169 17.06 -20.71 -6.60
CA GLU A 169 18.19 -20.65 -7.54
C GLU A 169 19.53 -20.71 -6.82
N GLU A 170 19.69 -19.93 -5.75
CA GLU A 170 20.96 -19.77 -5.05
C GLU A 170 21.30 -20.93 -4.11
N ARG A 171 20.32 -21.77 -3.72
CA ARG A 171 20.54 -23.01 -2.96
C ARG A 171 21.47 -23.99 -3.67
N GLN A 172 21.56 -23.90 -5.00
CA GLN A 172 22.37 -24.79 -5.83
C GLN A 172 23.73 -24.19 -6.22
N GLY A 173 23.97 -22.91 -5.89
CA GLY A 173 25.15 -22.13 -6.30
C GLY A 173 26.01 -21.66 -5.13
N ASP A 174 26.79 -20.60 -5.37
CA ASP A 174 27.57 -19.89 -4.34
C ASP A 174 26.69 -18.85 -3.64
N ALA A 175 25.98 -19.29 -2.61
CA ALA A 175 25.02 -18.46 -1.87
C ALA A 175 25.65 -17.22 -1.20
N LEU A 176 26.97 -17.20 -0.95
CA LEU A 176 27.63 -16.09 -0.24
C LEU A 176 27.97 -14.94 -1.16
N ASN A 177 28.38 -15.24 -2.39
CA ASN A 177 28.72 -14.24 -3.40
C ASN A 177 27.57 -13.95 -4.37
N SER A 178 26.35 -14.41 -4.04
CA SER A 178 25.17 -14.18 -4.85
C SER A 178 24.34 -12.97 -4.42
N ARG A 179 23.17 -12.81 -5.03
CA ARG A 179 22.18 -11.78 -4.66
C ARG A 179 21.41 -12.12 -3.38
N LEU A 180 21.49 -13.35 -2.87
CA LEU A 180 20.69 -13.80 -1.72
C LEU A 180 20.86 -12.92 -0.46
N PRO A 181 22.08 -12.50 -0.05
CA PRO A 181 22.23 -11.60 1.09
C PRO A 181 21.49 -10.26 0.92
N ALA A 182 21.49 -9.70 -0.29
CA ALA A 182 20.79 -8.45 -0.60
C ALA A 182 19.26 -8.65 -0.60
N VAL A 183 18.76 -9.78 -1.12
CA VAL A 183 17.34 -10.15 -1.03
C VAL A 183 16.91 -10.32 0.43
N LEU A 184 17.70 -11.03 1.24
CA LEU A 184 17.44 -11.21 2.67
C LEU A 184 17.38 -9.87 3.42
N ASN A 185 18.29 -8.95 3.11
CA ASN A 185 18.26 -7.62 3.70
C ASN A 185 17.00 -6.84 3.26
N THR A 186 16.64 -6.93 1.98
CA THR A 186 15.42 -6.35 1.43
C THR A 186 14.17 -6.86 2.15
N ALA A 187 14.05 -8.18 2.33
CA ALA A 187 12.94 -8.82 3.01
C ALA A 187 12.86 -8.42 4.49
N SER A 188 14.00 -8.33 5.17
CA SER A 188 14.07 -7.92 6.57
C SER A 188 13.59 -6.49 6.77
N TYR A 189 14.04 -5.56 5.92
CA TYR A 189 13.58 -4.17 5.99
C TYR A 189 12.11 -4.02 5.61
N LEU A 190 11.64 -4.76 4.60
CA LEU A 190 10.24 -4.77 4.22
C LEU A 190 9.36 -5.25 5.37
N MET A 191 9.75 -6.34 6.05
CA MET A 191 9.04 -6.86 7.22
C MET A 191 8.92 -5.79 8.33
N THR A 192 10.01 -5.10 8.67
CA THR A 192 9.97 -4.00 9.63
C THR A 192 9.07 -2.85 9.18
N SER A 193 9.11 -2.50 7.90
CA SER A 193 8.28 -1.41 7.34
C SER A 193 6.79 -1.76 7.39
N LEU A 194 6.42 -3.00 7.05
CA LEU A 194 5.05 -3.48 7.14
C LEU A 194 4.55 -3.57 8.58
N GLN A 195 5.41 -3.99 9.52
CA GLN A 195 5.08 -3.99 10.96
C GLN A 195 4.83 -2.57 11.50
N GLN A 196 5.61 -1.59 11.06
CA GLN A 196 5.38 -0.18 11.42
C GLN A 196 4.08 0.33 10.80
N TRP A 197 3.83 -0.03 9.54
CA TRP A 197 2.65 0.43 8.83
C TRP A 197 1.35 -0.17 9.37
N GLN A 198 1.32 -1.45 9.72
CA GLN A 198 0.15 -2.06 10.36
C GLN A 198 -0.14 -1.47 11.74
N ALA A 199 0.87 -0.94 12.43
CA ALA A 199 0.72 -0.26 13.71
C ALA A 199 0.23 1.19 13.59
N THR A 200 0.05 1.72 12.37
CA THR A 200 -0.49 3.07 12.19
C THR A 200 -1.97 3.15 12.59
N PRO A 201 -2.44 4.29 13.15
CA PRO A 201 -3.84 4.45 13.55
C PRO A 201 -4.83 4.20 12.41
N GLU A 202 -4.47 4.62 11.20
CA GLU A 202 -5.29 4.43 10.00
C GLU A 202 -5.48 2.95 9.67
N MET A 203 -4.41 2.16 9.74
CA MET A 203 -4.48 0.72 9.44
C MET A 203 -5.21 -0.05 10.55
N LEU A 204 -4.97 0.29 11.82
CA LEU A 204 -5.70 -0.30 12.95
C LEU A 204 -7.21 -0.04 12.89
N LEU A 205 -7.62 1.16 12.44
CA LEU A 205 -9.03 1.47 12.22
C LEU A 205 -9.63 0.67 11.06
N LEU A 206 -8.88 0.45 9.98
CA LEU A 206 -9.30 -0.39 8.87
C LEU A 206 -9.41 -1.87 9.28
N GLU A 207 -8.50 -2.35 10.11
CA GLU A 207 -8.53 -3.72 10.67
C GLU A 207 -9.78 -3.91 11.50
N HIS A 208 -10.03 -3.00 12.45
CA HIS A 208 -11.22 -3.04 13.26
C HIS A 208 -12.51 -2.98 12.43
N TYR A 209 -12.54 -2.17 11.38
CA TYR A 209 -13.69 -2.10 10.46
C TYR A 209 -13.89 -3.43 9.71
N LYS A 210 -12.80 -4.06 9.26
CA LYS A 210 -12.84 -5.36 8.57
C LYS A 210 -13.41 -6.44 9.49
N ASP A 211 -12.93 -6.53 10.72
CA ASP A 211 -13.38 -7.52 11.70
C ASP A 211 -14.87 -7.37 12.02
N GLN A 212 -15.33 -6.14 12.27
CA GLN A 212 -16.76 -5.87 12.49
C GLN A 212 -17.65 -6.27 11.31
N TYR A 213 -17.14 -6.21 10.09
CA TYR A 213 -17.91 -6.59 8.89
C TYR A 213 -17.97 -8.11 8.74
N VAL A 214 -16.84 -8.81 8.96
CA VAL A 214 -16.76 -10.27 8.94
C VAL A 214 -17.71 -10.89 9.98
N ASP A 215 -17.70 -10.36 11.21
CA ASP A 215 -18.59 -10.77 12.29
C ASP A 215 -20.07 -10.61 11.95
N LYS A 216 -20.44 -9.54 11.24
CA LYS A 216 -21.83 -9.26 10.81
C LYS A 216 -22.29 -10.15 9.68
N THR A 217 -21.38 -10.64 8.82
CA THR A 217 -21.71 -11.52 7.69
C THR A 217 -21.87 -12.99 8.06
N GLY A 218 -21.74 -13.36 9.34
CA GLY A 218 -22.12 -14.69 9.83
C GLY A 218 -21.16 -15.80 9.47
N SER A 219 -19.88 -15.52 9.25
CA SER A 219 -18.85 -16.56 9.32
C SER A 219 -18.63 -16.92 10.79
N GLU A 220 -19.52 -17.75 11.34
CA GLU A 220 -19.37 -18.32 12.67
C GLU A 220 -18.04 -19.08 12.79
N GLY A 221 -17.18 -18.60 13.69
CA GLY A 221 -16.16 -19.39 14.37
C GLY A 221 -15.04 -19.95 13.51
N LEU A 222 -13.90 -19.25 13.51
CA LEU A 222 -12.58 -19.87 13.45
C LEU A 222 -11.64 -18.91 14.16
N ASP A 223 -11.24 -19.30 15.36
CA ASP A 223 -10.22 -18.74 16.24
C ASP A 223 -9.97 -17.24 16.12
N SER A 224 -10.22 -16.54 17.24
CA SER A 224 -9.46 -15.32 17.56
C SER A 224 -7.98 -15.71 17.69
N ASP A 225 -7.36 -15.95 16.54
CA ASP A 225 -6.02 -16.48 16.41
C ASP A 225 -5.09 -15.35 16.84
N GLU A 226 -4.06 -15.69 17.59
CA GLU A 226 -2.99 -14.77 18.03
C GLU A 226 -2.15 -14.23 16.85
N ASN A 227 -2.68 -14.34 15.63
CA ASN A 227 -2.18 -13.96 14.32
C ASN A 227 -3.02 -12.78 13.75
N SER A 228 -3.42 -11.85 14.62
CA SER A 228 -4.12 -10.61 14.24
C SER A 228 -3.17 -9.66 13.50
N GLY A 229 -3.68 -9.04 12.46
CA GLY A 229 -2.95 -8.08 11.62
C GLY A 229 -3.35 -8.19 10.16
N ILE A 230 -3.73 -7.07 9.55
CA ILE A 230 -4.06 -7.00 8.11
C ILE A 230 -2.96 -7.60 7.22
N PHE A 231 -1.68 -7.42 7.58
CA PHE A 231 -0.53 -7.91 6.83
C PHE A 231 0.04 -9.24 7.35
N GLN A 232 -0.59 -9.88 8.34
CA GLN A 232 0.00 -10.99 9.07
C GLN A 232 0.40 -12.17 8.17
N SER A 233 -0.45 -12.50 7.19
CA SER A 233 -0.14 -13.55 6.20
C SER A 233 1.17 -13.33 5.44
N VAL A 234 1.49 -12.07 5.14
CA VAL A 234 2.71 -11.68 4.42
C VAL A 234 3.90 -11.63 5.36
N LEU A 235 3.70 -11.12 6.58
CA LEU A 235 4.74 -11.10 7.62
C LEU A 235 5.23 -12.52 7.95
N ASN A 236 4.30 -13.46 8.14
CA ASN A 236 4.64 -14.87 8.37
C ASN A 236 5.48 -15.46 7.23
N ARG A 237 5.13 -15.13 5.98
CA ARG A 237 5.87 -15.60 4.81
C ARG A 237 7.28 -15.00 4.74
N LEU A 238 7.42 -13.71 5.02
CA LEU A 238 8.72 -13.03 5.10
C LEU A 238 9.59 -13.61 6.23
N GLU A 239 8.99 -13.97 7.37
CA GLU A 239 9.70 -14.60 8.49
C GLU A 239 10.23 -15.99 8.12
N VAL A 240 9.40 -16.83 7.48
CA VAL A 240 9.83 -18.14 6.96
C VAL A 240 10.97 -17.97 5.96
N PHE A 241 10.81 -17.08 4.98
CA PHE A 241 11.84 -16.77 3.99
C PHE A 241 13.16 -16.33 4.64
N LYS A 242 13.10 -15.44 5.64
CA LYS A 242 14.25 -14.96 6.39
C LYS A 242 14.99 -16.10 7.07
N LYS A 243 14.26 -17.00 7.75
CA LYS A 243 14.83 -18.17 8.42
C LYS A 243 15.54 -19.09 7.44
N GLU A 244 14.88 -19.47 6.36
CA GLU A 244 15.46 -20.37 5.35
C GLU A 244 16.69 -19.78 4.65
N SER A 245 16.68 -18.48 4.38
CA SER A 245 17.80 -17.76 3.79
C SER A 245 19.00 -17.73 4.74
N LEU A 246 18.76 -17.44 6.03
CA LEU A 246 19.81 -17.48 7.06
C LEU A 246 20.41 -18.87 7.21
N ASP A 247 19.59 -19.92 7.23
CA ASP A 247 20.07 -21.31 7.31
C ASP A 247 20.94 -21.65 6.10
N THR A 248 20.54 -21.22 4.89
CA THR A 248 21.31 -21.43 3.66
C THR A 248 22.67 -20.74 3.72
N LEU A 249 22.71 -19.46 4.11
CA LEU A 249 23.95 -18.70 4.26
C LEU A 249 24.85 -19.27 5.36
N CYS A 250 24.30 -19.61 6.52
CA CYS A 250 25.07 -20.23 7.62
C CYS A 250 25.71 -21.55 7.19
N ASN A 251 24.97 -22.39 6.46
CA ASN A 251 25.51 -23.63 5.92
C ASN A 251 26.64 -23.37 4.93
N ALA A 252 26.47 -22.40 4.02
CA ALA A 252 27.52 -22.03 3.07
C ALA A 252 28.80 -21.55 3.77
N ILE A 253 28.69 -20.64 4.75
CA ILE A 253 29.84 -20.19 5.57
C ILE A 253 30.50 -21.38 6.26
N MET A 254 29.71 -22.28 6.85
CA MET A 254 30.24 -23.46 7.54
C MET A 254 31.00 -24.39 6.59
N TYR A 255 30.54 -24.55 5.35
CA TYR A 255 31.25 -25.33 4.33
C TYR A 255 32.55 -24.66 3.91
N GLU A 256 32.55 -23.35 3.68
CA GLU A 256 33.73 -22.56 3.33
C GLU A 256 34.80 -22.64 4.44
N VAL A 257 34.41 -22.36 5.70
CA VAL A 257 35.32 -22.47 6.86
C VAL A 257 35.85 -23.90 7.00
N LYS A 258 35.02 -24.92 6.81
CA LYS A 258 35.47 -26.33 6.82
C LYS A 258 36.44 -26.64 5.68
N ALA A 259 36.29 -26.03 4.52
CA ALA A 259 37.20 -26.20 3.39
C ALA A 259 38.55 -25.54 3.66
N GLU A 260 38.54 -24.27 4.07
CA GLU A 260 39.74 -23.47 4.39
C GLU A 260 40.53 -24.03 5.59
N THR A 261 39.87 -24.70 6.53
CA THR A 261 40.53 -25.34 7.67
C THR A 261 41.14 -26.72 7.36
N ARG A 262 40.88 -27.32 6.19
CA ARG A 262 41.43 -28.65 5.83
C ARG A 262 42.96 -28.73 5.81
N PRO A 263 43.72 -27.74 5.28
CA PRO A 263 45.18 -27.77 5.28
C PRO A 263 45.75 -27.84 6.70
N TYR A 264 45.20 -27.04 7.62
CA TYR A 264 45.62 -26.98 9.02
C TYR A 264 45.36 -28.27 9.82
N ARG A 265 44.50 -29.17 9.32
CA ARG A 265 44.24 -30.48 9.96
C ARG A 265 45.29 -31.53 9.64
N LYS A 266 46.14 -31.29 8.63
CA LYS A 266 47.20 -32.23 8.19
C LYS A 266 48.58 -31.92 8.77
N ASP A 267 48.77 -30.76 9.40
CA ASP A 267 50.03 -30.34 10.04
C ASP A 267 50.18 -30.87 11.49
N ARG A 268 49.77 -32.11 11.75
CA ARG A 268 49.86 -32.73 13.08
C ARG A 268 50.65 -34.02 13.08
#